data_AF-A0A4U1JTL6-F1
#
_entry.id   AF-A0A4U1JTL6-F1
#
_cell.length_a   1.000
_cell.length_b   1.000
_cell.length_c   1.000
_cell.angle_alpha   90.00
_cell.angle_beta   90.00
_cell.angle_gamma   90.00
#
_symmetry.space_group_name_H-M   'P 1'
#
loop_
_entity.id
_entity.type
_entity.pdbx_description
1 polymer ?
#
loop_
_entity_poly.entity_id
_entity_poly.type
_entity_poly.pdbx_seq_one_letter_code
_entity_poly.pdbx_strand_id
1 'polypeptide(L)'
;MRALLLPLAIAGCAAAAPMPDGGAHAPRLAEVAGYQGAFLSSGELAVTRKAARFGYDEGAEAKRAANALCGGKVASGDRDNFSEGAWIFPGGCA
;
A
#
# COMPACT_ATOMS: atom_id res chain seq x y z
N MET A 1 -55.99 1.12 -3.41
CA MET A 1 -55.05 1.36 -4.52
C MET A 1 -53.67 0.91 -4.06
N ARG A 2 -53.17 -0.19 -4.61
CA ARG A 2 -51.85 -0.78 -4.35
C ARG A 2 -51.00 -0.57 -5.61
N ALA A 3 -49.87 0.13 -5.50
CA ALA A 3 -48.70 0.04 -6.39
C ALA A 3 -47.61 0.95 -5.78
N LEU A 4 -46.63 0.37 -5.07
CA LEU A 4 -45.26 0.12 -5.55
C LEU A 4 -44.35 1.36 -5.44
N LEU A 5 -43.81 1.57 -4.24
CA LEU A 5 -42.58 2.32 -4.03
C LEU A 5 -41.41 1.32 -4.14
N LEU A 6 -40.67 1.37 -5.25
CA LEU A 6 -39.36 0.71 -5.37
C LEU A 6 -38.28 1.66 -4.82
N PRO A 7 -37.54 1.30 -3.76
CA PRO A 7 -36.30 2.01 -3.46
C PRO A 7 -35.22 1.51 -4.41
N LEU A 8 -34.70 2.42 -5.24
CA LEU A 8 -33.43 2.22 -5.95
C LEU A 8 -32.31 2.10 -4.90
N ALA A 9 -31.95 0.87 -4.55
CA ALA A 9 -30.73 0.59 -3.80
C ALA A 9 -29.58 0.42 -4.80
N ILE A 10 -28.94 1.51 -5.19
CA ILE A 10 -27.64 1.48 -5.89
C ILE A 10 -26.60 2.10 -4.96
N ALA A 11 -26.26 1.37 -3.91
CA ALA A 11 -25.06 1.61 -3.13
C ALA A 11 -24.12 0.42 -3.36
N GLY A 12 -23.53 0.38 -4.56
CA GLY A 12 -22.43 -0.51 -4.85
C GLY A 12 -21.21 -0.02 -4.08
N CYS A 13 -20.97 -0.54 -2.87
CA CYS A 13 -19.65 -0.49 -2.26
C CYS A 13 -18.72 -1.26 -3.19
N ALA A 14 -17.90 -0.54 -3.94
CA ALA A 14 -16.75 -1.13 -4.61
C ALA A 14 -15.88 -1.77 -3.52
N ALA A 15 -15.97 -3.09 -3.39
CA ALA A 15 -15.00 -3.85 -2.65
C ALA A 15 -13.66 -3.62 -3.35
N ALA A 16 -12.78 -2.85 -2.71
CA ALA A 16 -11.39 -2.77 -3.13
C ALA A 16 -10.88 -4.22 -3.21
N ALA A 17 -10.52 -4.65 -4.41
CA ALA A 17 -9.98 -5.98 -4.61
C ALA A 17 -8.81 -6.16 -3.64
N PRO A 18 -8.73 -7.29 -2.90
CA PRO A 18 -7.51 -7.64 -2.21
C PRO A 18 -6.42 -7.70 -3.29
N MET A 19 -5.35 -6.94 -3.07
CA MET A 19 -4.15 -7.05 -3.89
C MET A 19 -3.68 -8.50 -3.86
N PRO A 20 -2.97 -8.97 -4.89
CA PRO A 20 -2.19 -10.19 -4.76
C PRO A 20 -1.31 -9.99 -3.53
N ASP A 21 -1.56 -10.78 -2.49
CA ASP A 21 -0.62 -10.93 -1.38
C ASP A 21 0.69 -11.29 -2.05
N GLY A 22 1.61 -10.31 -2.16
CA GLY A 22 2.97 -10.57 -2.63
C GLY A 22 3.43 -11.77 -1.81
N GLY A 23 3.59 -12.92 -2.47
CA GLY A 23 3.22 -14.25 -1.98
C GLY A 23 3.35 -14.45 -0.48
N ALA A 24 2.45 -15.22 0.13
CA ALA A 24 2.29 -15.48 1.58
C ALA A 24 3.56 -15.70 2.47
N HIS A 25 4.76 -15.67 1.90
CA HIS A 25 6.08 -15.87 2.50
C HIS A 25 7.06 -14.69 2.30
N ALA A 26 6.66 -13.56 1.68
CA ALA A 26 7.49 -12.37 1.60
C ALA A 26 7.87 -11.87 3.01
N PRO A 27 9.16 -11.62 3.31
CA PRO A 27 9.57 -11.13 4.62
C PRO A 27 8.89 -9.79 4.92
N ARG A 28 8.04 -9.76 5.96
CA ARG A 28 7.37 -8.56 6.43
C ARG A 28 8.19 -7.87 7.50
N LEU A 29 8.25 -6.55 7.42
CA LEU A 29 8.80 -5.71 8.47
C LEU A 29 7.76 -5.53 9.58
N ALA A 30 8.22 -5.26 10.80
CA ALA A 30 7.33 -4.88 11.89
C ALA A 30 6.57 -3.60 11.50
N GLU A 31 5.28 -3.55 11.81
CA GLU A 31 4.46 -2.35 11.57
C GLU A 31 5.02 -1.18 12.39
N VAL A 32 5.19 -0.02 11.74
CA VAL A 32 5.67 1.21 12.40
C VAL A 32 4.71 2.34 12.09
N ALA A 33 4.12 2.95 13.11
CA ALA A 33 3.22 4.10 12.97
C ALA A 33 2.05 3.90 11.97
N GLY A 34 1.52 2.68 11.86
CA GLY A 34 0.45 2.34 10.92
C GLY A 34 0.92 2.12 9.47
N TYR A 35 2.23 2.08 9.24
CA TYR A 35 2.85 1.68 7.97
C TYR A 35 3.30 0.23 8.03
N GLN A 36 3.12 -0.46 6.91
CA GLN A 36 3.52 -1.84 6.72
C GLN A 36 4.52 -1.92 5.58
N GLY A 37 5.52 -2.78 5.75
CA GLY A 37 6.55 -3.02 4.75
C GLY A 37 6.69 -4.51 4.46
N ALA A 38 6.88 -4.85 3.19
CA ALA A 38 7.21 -6.21 2.77
C ALA A 38 8.32 -6.18 1.71
N PHE A 39 9.28 -7.09 1.84
CA PHE A 39 10.28 -7.30 0.80
C PHE A 39 9.70 -8.16 -0.32
N LEU A 40 9.83 -7.71 -1.55
CA LEU A 40 9.52 -8.49 -2.74
C LEU A 40 10.67 -9.46 -3.04
N SER A 41 10.45 -10.41 -3.95
CA SER A 41 11.41 -11.48 -4.25
C SER A 41 12.78 -10.99 -4.74
N SER A 42 12.84 -9.78 -5.30
CA SER A 42 14.07 -9.15 -5.81
C SER A 42 14.70 -8.16 -4.82
N GLY A 43 14.19 -8.08 -3.59
CA GLY A 43 14.72 -7.23 -2.53
C GLY A 43 14.15 -5.81 -2.51
N GLU A 44 13.19 -5.48 -3.39
CA GLU A 44 12.47 -4.21 -3.31
C GLU A 44 11.63 -4.15 -2.04
N LEU A 45 11.53 -2.96 -1.45
CA LEU A 45 10.64 -2.72 -0.33
C LEU A 45 9.31 -2.16 -0.85
N ALA A 46 8.22 -2.89 -0.68
CA ALA A 46 6.87 -2.38 -0.87
C ALA A 46 6.33 -1.84 0.45
N VAL A 47 5.83 -0.59 0.43
CA VAL A 47 5.31 0.12 1.60
C VAL A 47 3.84 0.45 1.40
N THR A 48 3.02 0.10 2.39
CA THR A 48 1.59 0.43 2.45
C THR A 48 1.25 1.13 3.77
N ARG A 49 0.11 1.81 3.78
CA ARG A 49 -0.45 2.47 4.97
C ARG A 49 -1.75 1.77 5.33
N LYS A 50 -1.90 1.40 6.61
CA LYS A 50 -3.05 0.65 7.14
C LYS A 50 -4.37 1.43 7.07
N ALA A 51 -4.29 2.75 7.14
CA ALA A 51 -5.42 3.65 6.98
C ALA A 51 -5.83 3.75 5.50
N ALA A 52 -5.90 4.97 4.95
CA ALA A 52 -6.05 5.14 3.51
C ALA A 52 -4.80 4.63 2.78
N ARG A 53 -4.98 3.91 1.67
CA ARG A 53 -3.88 3.54 0.77
C ARG A 53 -3.14 4.79 0.31
N PHE A 54 -1.89 4.62 -0.12
CA PHE A 54 -1.16 5.74 -0.70
C PHE A 54 -1.78 6.16 -2.03
N GLY A 55 -1.70 7.46 -2.32
CA GLY A 55 -1.83 8.05 -3.63
C GLY A 55 -0.51 8.09 -4.39
N TYR A 56 -0.62 8.30 -5.69
CA TYR A 56 0.52 8.51 -6.60
C TYR A 56 1.32 9.78 -6.25
N ASP A 57 0.68 10.77 -5.63
CA ASP A 57 1.28 12.03 -5.20
C ASP A 57 1.92 11.97 -3.79
N GLU A 58 1.71 10.88 -3.06
CA GLU A 58 2.16 10.73 -1.66
C GLU A 58 3.58 10.14 -1.51
N GLY A 59 4.42 10.18 -2.56
CA GLY A 59 5.75 9.56 -2.55
C GLY A 59 6.68 10.09 -1.45
N ALA A 60 6.57 11.36 -1.10
CA ALA A 60 7.32 11.94 0.00
C ALA A 60 6.91 11.34 1.37
N GLU A 61 5.62 11.05 1.58
CA GLU A 61 5.17 10.38 2.80
C GLU A 61 5.60 8.92 2.81
N ALA A 62 5.41 8.21 1.70
CA ALA A 62 5.82 6.83 1.59
C ALA A 62 7.33 6.66 1.85
N LYS A 63 8.17 7.60 1.39
CA LYS A 63 9.60 7.60 1.70
C LYS A 63 9.89 7.78 3.20
N ARG A 64 9.12 8.63 3.90
CA ARG A 64 9.24 8.75 5.37
C ARG A 64 8.85 7.46 6.07
N ALA A 65 7.76 6.84 5.64
CA ALA A 65 7.33 5.53 6.14
C ALA A 65 8.40 4.45 5.90
N ALA A 66 8.97 4.40 4.69
CA ALA A 66 10.02 3.47 4.33
C ALA A 66 11.28 3.65 5.19
N ASN A 67 11.71 4.90 5.44
CA ASN A 67 12.82 5.17 6.35
C ASN A 67 12.55 4.63 7.77
N ALA A 68 11.33 4.83 8.28
CA ALA A 68 10.93 4.33 9.60
C ALA A 68 10.95 2.79 9.65
N LEU A 69 10.44 2.13 8.60
CA LEU A 69 10.45 0.67 8.46
C LEU A 69 11.86 0.10 8.31
N CYS A 70 12.77 0.81 7.64
CA CYS A 70 14.18 0.42 7.48
C CYS A 70 15.07 0.78 8.68
N GLY A 71 14.52 1.29 9.77
CA GLY A 71 15.31 1.71 10.94
C GLY A 71 16.19 2.94 10.69
N GLY A 72 15.92 3.72 9.65
CA GLY A 72 16.56 5.02 9.42
C GLY A 72 16.72 5.40 7.95
N LYS A 73 16.92 4.42 7.05
CA LYS A 73 17.24 4.74 5.65
C LYS A 73 16.72 3.71 4.64
N VAL A 74 15.87 4.18 3.73
CA VAL A 74 15.50 3.47 2.50
C VAL A 74 16.43 3.86 1.35
N ALA A 75 16.77 2.92 0.47
CA ALA A 75 17.49 3.18 -0.78
C ALA A 75 16.51 3.70 -1.85
N SER A 76 16.07 4.94 -1.67
CA SER A 76 15.19 5.68 -2.59
C SER A 76 15.96 6.32 -3.74
N GLY A 77 15.37 6.34 -4.93
CA GLY A 77 15.93 7.01 -6.12
C GLY A 77 14.92 7.12 -7.27
N ASP A 78 15.41 7.41 -8.48
CA ASP A 78 14.55 7.72 -9.65
C ASP A 78 13.67 6.55 -10.12
N ARG A 79 13.90 5.34 -9.63
CA ARG A 79 13.10 4.14 -9.94
C ARG A 79 12.02 3.84 -8.91
N ASP A 80 11.92 4.64 -7.85
CA ASP A 80 10.83 4.54 -6.89
C ASP A 80 9.51 4.71 -7.64
N ASN A 81 8.54 3.83 -7.39
CA ASN A 81 7.33 3.79 -8.17
C ASN A 81 6.11 3.46 -7.31
N PHE A 82 4.98 4.00 -7.74
CA PHE A 82 3.69 3.72 -7.14
C PHE A 82 2.99 2.60 -7.91
N SER A 83 2.44 1.64 -7.18
CA SER A 83 1.63 0.56 -7.75
C SER A 83 0.52 0.16 -6.78
N GLU A 84 -0.73 0.20 -7.25
CA GLU A 84 -1.91 -0.34 -6.55
C GLU A 84 -2.11 0.14 -5.09
N GLY A 85 -1.70 1.36 -4.76
CA GLY A 85 -1.83 1.91 -3.40
C GLY A 85 -0.63 1.63 -2.49
N ALA A 86 0.43 1.05 -3.05
CA ALA A 86 1.73 0.86 -2.43
C ALA A 86 2.79 1.72 -3.13
N TRP A 87 3.82 2.09 -2.38
CA TRP A 87 5.05 2.64 -2.93
C TRP A 87 6.14 1.58 -2.87
N ILE A 88 6.79 1.35 -4.00
CA ILE A 88 7.83 0.35 -4.19
C ILE A 88 9.16 1.08 -4.30
N PHE A 89 10.11 0.71 -3.44
CA PHE A 89 11.48 1.21 -3.40
C PHE A 89 12.42 0.11 -3.90
N PRO A 90 12.88 0.16 -5.17
CA PRO A 90 13.64 -0.93 -5.75
C PRO A 90 14.99 -1.21 -5.10
N GLY A 91 15.57 -0.22 -4.41
CA GLY A 91 16.80 -0.41 -3.65
C GLY A 91 16.60 -1.08 -2.29
N GLY A 92 15.36 -1.25 -1.82
CA GLY A 92 15.09 -1.79 -0.48
C GLY A 92 15.58 -0.86 0.64
N CYS A 93 16.01 -1.46 1.75
CA CYS A 93 16.65 -0.73 2.85
C CYS A 93 18.16 -0.54 2.60
N ALA A 94 18.71 0.59 3.06
CA ALA A 94 20.10 1.00 2.79
C ALA A 94 21.03 0.84 4.00
#